data_AF-A0AAQ0JIJ5-F1
#
_entry.id   AF-A0AAQ0JIJ5-F1
#
_cell.length_a   1.000
_cell.length_b   1.000
_cell.length_c   1.000
_cell.angle_alpha   90.00
_cell.angle_beta   90.00
_cell.angle_gamma   90.00
#
_symmetry.space_group_name_H-M   'P 1'
#
loop_
_entity.id
_entity.type
_entity.pdbx_description
1 polymer ?
#
loop_
_entity_poly.entity_id
_entity_poly.type
_entity_poly.pdbx_seq_one_letter_code
_entity_poly.pdbx_strand_id
1 'polypeptide(L)'
;MPFMHIHTLTIVAVVFLLAGAVKGMIGLGLPTIAMGLLTLAMPPSAAASLLLVPSFITNVWQLWLGPSFGPLLRRLWPLLAGLTIGTLTGGLPALAAGSTWTHAALGVVLILYGLWGLAAARLPAPGRHEKWLSAVVGYLTGVVTAATGVFVVPAVPYLQALRLSKDDLIQALGLSFTASTIVLGLQLRVTGALETVDLGVSALALVPALAGMAGGQYARRVMSEKAFKRCFFAGLIALGAYMAASGWL
;
A
#
# COMPACT_ATOMS: atom_id res chain seq x y z
N MET A 1 26.86 -17.53 3.44
CA MET A 1 26.13 -17.77 4.70
C MET A 1 24.67 -18.16 4.41
N PRO A 2 24.36 -19.44 4.16
CA PRO A 2 23.03 -19.90 3.73
C PRO A 2 21.91 -19.71 4.77
N PHE A 3 22.25 -19.68 6.07
CA PHE A 3 21.28 -19.47 7.15
C PHE A 3 20.61 -18.09 7.10
N MET A 4 21.37 -17.02 6.79
CA MET A 4 20.81 -15.66 6.67
C MET A 4 19.79 -15.53 5.53
N HIS A 5 19.93 -16.33 4.46
CA HIS A 5 18.97 -16.35 3.35
C HIS A 5 17.65 -17.04 3.74
N ILE A 6 17.70 -18.17 4.46
CA ILE A 6 16.50 -18.88 4.92
C ILE A 6 15.67 -18.05 5.89
N HIS A 7 16.32 -17.38 6.86
CA HIS A 7 15.62 -16.49 7.79
C HIS A 7 14.91 -15.34 7.05
N THR A 8 15.60 -14.71 6.10
CA THR A 8 15.04 -13.63 5.29
C THR A 8 13.85 -14.10 4.45
N LEU A 9 13.96 -15.24 3.76
CA LEU A 9 12.87 -15.81 2.96
C LEU A 9 11.66 -16.18 3.82
N THR A 10 11.89 -16.66 5.03
CA THR A 10 10.82 -16.99 5.99
C THR A 10 10.10 -15.74 6.45
N ILE A 11 10.83 -14.67 6.80
CA ILE A 11 10.24 -13.37 7.16
C ILE A 11 9.42 -12.83 5.98
N VAL A 12 9.97 -12.84 4.77
CA VAL A 12 9.27 -12.41 3.55
C VAL A 12 7.99 -13.21 3.37
N ALA A 13 8.04 -14.55 3.45
CA ALA A 13 6.87 -15.39 3.28
C ALA A 13 5.78 -15.12 4.33
N VAL A 14 6.15 -15.00 5.61
CA VAL A 14 5.20 -14.71 6.70
C VAL A 14 4.58 -13.33 6.51
N VAL A 15 5.39 -12.32 6.19
CA VAL A 15 4.89 -10.95 5.99
C VAL A 15 3.94 -10.89 4.79
N PHE A 16 4.27 -11.51 3.66
CA PHE A 16 3.37 -11.55 2.51
C PHE A 16 2.12 -12.39 2.76
N LEU A 17 2.19 -13.47 3.54
CA LEU A 17 1.03 -14.23 3.97
C LEU A 17 0.07 -13.38 4.81
N LEU A 18 0.60 -12.65 5.80
CA LEU A 18 -0.18 -11.74 6.65
C LEU A 18 -0.75 -10.56 5.84
N ALA A 19 0.06 -9.91 5.03
CA ALA A 19 -0.34 -8.81 4.16
C ALA A 19 -1.41 -9.25 3.15
N GLY A 20 -1.26 -10.44 2.59
CA GLY A 20 -2.24 -11.12 1.77
C GLY A 20 -3.54 -11.38 2.52
N ALA A 21 -3.49 -11.94 3.73
CA ALA A 21 -4.67 -12.21 4.55
C ALA A 21 -5.47 -10.95 4.86
N VAL A 22 -4.80 -9.86 5.24
CA VAL A 22 -5.47 -8.58 5.41
C VAL A 22 -6.08 -8.09 4.11
N LYS A 23 -5.34 -8.13 3.00
CA LYS A 23 -5.88 -7.75 1.69
C LYS A 23 -7.09 -8.59 1.27
N GLY A 24 -7.11 -9.89 1.56
CA GLY A 24 -8.26 -10.76 1.31
C GLY A 24 -9.48 -10.40 2.15
N MET A 25 -9.26 -10.00 3.41
CA MET A 25 -10.31 -9.58 4.34
C MET A 25 -10.93 -8.23 3.98
N ILE A 26 -10.10 -7.21 3.77
CA ILE A 26 -10.55 -5.80 3.65
C ILE A 26 -10.39 -5.21 2.25
N GLY A 27 -9.79 -5.93 1.31
CA GLY A 27 -9.58 -5.48 -0.07
C GLY A 27 -8.38 -4.56 -0.28
N LEU A 28 -7.67 -4.19 0.78
CA LEU A 28 -6.54 -3.25 0.78
C LEU A 28 -5.48 -3.64 1.82
N GLY A 29 -4.33 -2.96 1.82
CA GLY A 29 -3.37 -3.02 2.94
C GLY A 29 -2.17 -3.92 2.73
N LEU A 30 -2.07 -4.65 1.61
CA LEU A 30 -0.87 -5.45 1.31
C LEU A 30 0.40 -4.58 1.29
N PRO A 31 0.46 -3.46 0.54
CA PRO A 31 1.61 -2.55 0.59
C PRO A 31 1.89 -1.99 1.98
N THR A 32 0.85 -1.60 2.71
CA THR A 32 0.97 -1.00 4.04
C THR A 32 1.61 -1.96 5.05
N ILE A 33 1.14 -3.20 5.11
CA ILE A 33 1.66 -4.20 6.05
C ILE A 33 3.05 -4.65 5.61
N ALA A 34 3.23 -4.93 4.32
CA ALA A 34 4.50 -5.40 3.81
C ALA A 34 5.59 -4.35 3.99
N MET A 35 5.35 -3.07 3.66
CA MET A 35 6.31 -2.00 3.94
C MET A 35 6.56 -1.85 5.44
N GLY A 36 5.51 -1.82 6.26
CA GLY A 36 5.66 -1.65 7.71
C GLY A 36 6.50 -2.76 8.38
N LEU A 37 6.32 -4.01 7.97
CA LEU A 37 7.02 -5.15 8.58
C LEU A 37 8.36 -5.47 7.91
N LEU A 38 8.46 -5.42 6.58
CA LEU A 38 9.71 -5.73 5.87
C LEU A 38 10.78 -4.68 6.17
N THR A 39 10.40 -3.40 6.30
CA THR A 39 11.38 -2.34 6.61
C THR A 39 12.05 -2.52 7.98
N LEU A 40 11.48 -3.34 8.88
CA LEU A 40 12.14 -3.71 10.14
C LEU A 40 13.28 -4.73 9.94
N ALA A 41 13.26 -5.49 8.85
CA ALA A 41 14.20 -6.57 8.57
C ALA A 41 15.16 -6.26 7.41
N MET A 42 14.84 -5.28 6.56
CA MET A 42 15.63 -4.93 5.38
C MET A 42 15.48 -3.44 5.01
N PRO A 43 16.38 -2.90 4.17
CA PRO A 43 16.29 -1.52 3.70
C PRO A 43 14.95 -1.21 2.99
N PRO A 44 14.42 0.02 3.10
CA PRO A 44 13.14 0.39 2.48
C PRO A 44 13.08 0.22 0.96
N SER A 45 14.19 0.48 0.26
CA SER A 45 14.31 0.23 -1.18
C SER A 45 14.15 -1.25 -1.54
N ALA A 46 14.76 -2.15 -0.77
CA ALA A 46 14.66 -3.60 -0.95
C ALA A 46 13.23 -4.11 -0.67
N ALA A 47 12.61 -3.63 0.43
CA ALA A 47 11.23 -3.95 0.76
C ALA A 47 10.26 -3.51 -0.35
N ALA A 48 10.41 -2.28 -0.85
CA ALA A 48 9.61 -1.75 -1.94
C ALA A 48 9.82 -2.53 -3.26
N SER A 49 11.06 -2.91 -3.56
CA SER A 49 11.40 -3.70 -4.76
C SER A 49 10.76 -5.10 -4.71
N LEU A 50 10.82 -5.79 -3.56
CA LEU A 50 10.15 -7.08 -3.36
C LEU A 50 8.63 -7.01 -3.51
N LEU A 51 8.05 -5.87 -3.13
CA LEU A 51 6.62 -5.62 -3.18
C LEU A 51 6.06 -5.46 -4.61
N LEU A 52 6.88 -5.03 -5.57
CA LEU A 52 6.40 -4.62 -6.89
C LEU A 52 5.60 -5.72 -7.59
N VAL A 53 6.14 -6.92 -7.73
CA VAL A 53 5.44 -8.03 -8.41
C VAL A 53 4.17 -8.46 -7.68
N PRO A 54 4.18 -8.84 -6.38
CA PRO A 54 2.97 -9.27 -5.71
C PRO A 54 1.92 -8.16 -5.61
N SER A 55 2.32 -6.91 -5.39
CA SER A 55 1.38 -5.78 -5.42
C SER A 55 0.76 -5.62 -6.80
N PHE A 56 1.58 -5.58 -7.86
CA PHE A 56 1.11 -5.39 -9.22
C PHE A 56 0.12 -6.48 -9.63
N ILE A 57 0.49 -7.76 -9.49
CA ILE A 57 -0.35 -8.88 -9.90
C ILE A 57 -1.68 -8.89 -9.13
N THR A 58 -1.65 -8.71 -7.81
CA THR A 58 -2.87 -8.77 -7.00
C THR A 58 -3.79 -7.57 -7.22
N ASN A 59 -3.24 -6.38 -7.50
CA ASN A 59 -4.03 -5.20 -7.83
C ASN A 59 -4.60 -5.26 -9.24
N VAL A 60 -3.84 -5.78 -10.21
CA VAL A 60 -4.33 -6.05 -11.57
C VAL A 60 -5.46 -7.06 -11.51
N TRP A 61 -5.33 -8.14 -10.74
CA TRP A 61 -6.44 -9.07 -10.54
C TRP A 61 -7.71 -8.34 -10.02
N GLN A 62 -7.59 -7.54 -8.95
CA GLN A 62 -8.73 -6.76 -8.44
C GLN A 62 -9.32 -5.78 -9.46
N LEU A 63 -8.47 -5.20 -10.31
CA LEU A 63 -8.85 -4.28 -11.38
C LEU A 63 -9.64 -4.98 -12.49
N TRP A 64 -9.21 -6.18 -12.90
CA TRP A 64 -9.83 -6.95 -13.99
C TRP A 64 -11.18 -7.56 -13.61
N LEU A 65 -11.41 -7.86 -12.32
CA LEU A 65 -12.67 -8.44 -11.86
C LEU A 65 -13.84 -7.44 -11.81
N GLY A 66 -13.58 -6.14 -11.90
CA GLY A 66 -14.63 -5.13 -11.76
C GLY A 66 -15.33 -4.78 -13.08
N PRO A 67 -16.61 -4.36 -13.03
CA PRO A 67 -17.43 -4.14 -14.24
C PRO A 67 -17.14 -2.82 -14.98
N SER A 68 -16.45 -1.87 -14.35
CA SER A 68 -16.48 -0.44 -14.71
C SER A 68 -15.12 0.16 -15.07
N PHE A 69 -14.18 -0.63 -15.60
CA PHE A 69 -12.79 -0.18 -15.82
C PHE A 69 -12.69 1.15 -16.59
N GLY A 70 -13.31 1.24 -17.78
CA GLY A 70 -13.27 2.44 -18.62
C GLY A 70 -13.87 3.69 -17.95
N PRO A 71 -15.10 3.63 -17.42
CA PRO A 71 -15.69 4.72 -16.65
C PRO A 71 -14.84 5.16 -15.44
N LEU A 72 -14.31 4.21 -14.66
CA LEU A 72 -13.47 4.52 -13.50
C LEU A 72 -12.15 5.18 -13.92
N LEU A 73 -11.52 4.71 -15.00
CA LEU A 73 -10.30 5.33 -15.53
C LEU A 73 -10.56 6.80 -15.93
N ARG A 74 -11.67 7.08 -16.62
CA ARG A 74 -12.06 8.45 -16.99
C ARG A 74 -12.47 9.31 -15.80
N ARG A 75 -12.97 8.73 -14.71
CA ARG A 75 -13.33 9.48 -13.50
C ARG A 75 -12.11 9.78 -12.65
N LEU A 76 -11.20 8.81 -12.53
CA LEU A 76 -10.05 8.84 -11.63
C LEU A 76 -8.76 9.32 -12.32
N TRP A 77 -8.75 9.64 -13.62
CA TRP A 77 -7.55 10.16 -14.28
C TRP A 77 -6.88 11.33 -13.55
N PRO A 78 -7.57 12.30 -12.93
CA PRO A 78 -6.89 13.38 -12.22
C PRO A 78 -6.14 12.85 -11.00
N LEU A 79 -6.71 11.86 -10.29
CA LEU A 79 -6.07 11.17 -9.17
C LEU A 79 -4.81 10.45 -9.64
N LEU A 80 -4.88 9.72 -10.76
CA LEU A 80 -3.74 8.98 -11.30
C LEU A 80 -2.64 9.92 -11.81
N ALA A 81 -3.01 11.03 -12.46
CA ALA A 81 -2.07 12.04 -12.92
C ALA A 81 -1.38 12.74 -11.75
N GLY A 82 -2.16 13.20 -10.75
CA GLY A 82 -1.64 13.78 -9.53
C GLY A 82 -0.68 12.80 -8.83
N LEU A 83 -1.07 11.54 -8.69
CA LEU A 83 -0.25 10.49 -8.10
C LEU A 83 1.06 10.28 -8.85
N THR A 84 1.00 10.24 -10.17
CA THR A 84 2.19 10.06 -11.00
C THR A 84 3.15 11.22 -10.79
N ILE A 85 2.64 12.45 -10.86
CA ILE A 85 3.42 13.67 -10.64
C ILE A 85 4.01 13.66 -9.22
N GLY A 86 3.19 13.46 -8.19
CA GLY A 86 3.64 13.50 -6.79
C GLY A 86 4.66 12.42 -6.45
N THR A 87 4.59 11.25 -7.08
CA THR A 87 5.60 10.18 -6.87
C THR A 87 6.95 10.55 -7.51
N LEU A 88 6.93 11.19 -8.68
CA LEU A 88 8.14 11.53 -9.43
C LEU A 88 8.78 12.85 -8.98
N THR A 89 7.97 13.82 -8.52
CA THR A 89 8.42 15.18 -8.19
C THR A 89 8.24 15.54 -6.71
N GLY A 90 7.79 14.60 -5.88
CA GLY A 90 7.56 14.85 -4.46
C GLY A 90 8.82 15.33 -3.74
N GLY A 91 8.69 16.41 -2.98
CA GLY A 91 9.82 17.06 -2.29
C GLY A 91 10.27 16.39 -1.00
N LEU A 92 9.63 15.28 -0.59
CA LEU A 92 10.09 14.49 0.55
C LEU A 92 11.25 13.58 0.11
N PRO A 93 12.21 13.29 1.01
CA PRO A 93 13.25 12.30 0.72
C PRO A 93 12.64 10.99 0.22
N ALA A 94 13.13 10.49 -0.92
CA ALA A 94 12.65 9.23 -1.48
C ALA A 94 13.16 8.04 -0.65
N LEU A 95 12.52 6.88 -0.80
CA LEU A 95 12.99 5.59 -0.22
C LEU A 95 14.48 5.31 -0.51
N ALA A 96 14.98 5.79 -1.65
CA ALA A 96 16.38 5.72 -2.07
C ALA A 96 17.36 6.35 -1.07
N ALA A 97 16.91 7.32 -0.27
CA ALA A 97 17.75 8.01 0.70
C ALA A 97 18.16 7.13 1.89
N GLY A 98 17.56 5.95 2.06
CA GLY A 98 17.99 4.92 3.03
C GLY A 98 18.11 5.40 4.48
N SER A 99 17.38 6.46 4.85
CA SER A 99 17.62 7.22 6.08
C SER A 99 16.63 6.85 7.17
N THR A 100 17.03 7.10 8.43
CA THR A 100 16.17 7.02 9.63
C THR A 100 14.86 7.77 9.48
N TRP A 101 14.87 8.84 8.68
CA TRP A 101 13.68 9.59 8.30
C TRP A 101 12.60 8.73 7.62
N THR A 102 12.98 7.77 6.76
CA THR A 102 12.00 6.93 6.04
C THR A 102 11.23 6.03 6.99
N HIS A 103 11.92 5.41 7.97
CA HIS A 103 11.28 4.61 9.01
C HIS A 103 10.34 5.45 9.88
N ALA A 104 10.79 6.64 10.30
CA ALA A 104 9.96 7.55 11.08
C ALA A 104 8.73 8.03 10.29
N ALA A 105 8.91 8.43 9.03
CA ALA A 105 7.84 8.89 8.16
C ALA A 105 6.81 7.78 7.90
N LEU A 106 7.26 6.55 7.62
CA LEU A 106 6.39 5.39 7.50
C LEU A 106 5.62 5.16 8.81
N GLY A 107 6.29 5.21 9.96
CA GLY A 107 5.66 5.09 11.26
C GLY A 107 4.54 6.12 11.49
N VAL A 108 4.80 7.39 11.19
CA VAL A 108 3.82 8.48 11.26
C VAL A 108 2.63 8.21 10.33
N VAL A 109 2.87 7.79 9.08
CA VAL A 109 1.80 7.47 8.12
C VAL A 109 0.93 6.33 8.64
N LEU A 110 1.52 5.28 9.24
CA LEU A 110 0.77 4.16 9.82
C LEU A 110 -0.08 4.59 11.02
N ILE A 111 0.46 5.44 11.91
CA ILE A 111 -0.29 5.99 13.05
C ILE A 111 -1.47 6.82 12.55
N LEU A 112 -1.23 7.77 11.64
CA LEU A 112 -2.29 8.63 11.09
C LEU A 112 -3.38 7.81 10.41
N TYR A 113 -2.99 6.81 9.61
CA TYR A 113 -3.95 5.93 8.95
C TYR A 113 -4.74 5.07 9.93
N GLY A 114 -4.07 4.52 10.94
CA GLY A 114 -4.70 3.72 11.98
C GLY A 114 -5.69 4.52 12.82
N LEU A 115 -5.31 5.73 13.23
CA LEU A 115 -6.19 6.65 13.96
C LEU A 115 -7.43 7.03 13.13
N TRP A 116 -7.21 7.36 11.84
CA TRP A 116 -8.30 7.64 10.91
C TRP A 116 -9.27 6.45 10.80
N GLY A 117 -8.71 5.25 10.63
CA GLY A 117 -9.48 4.00 10.51
C GLY A 117 -10.28 3.66 11.75
N LEU A 118 -9.71 3.84 12.94
CA LEU A 118 -10.39 3.61 14.23
C LEU A 118 -11.49 4.64 14.52
N ALA A 119 -11.26 5.91 14.17
CA ALA A 119 -12.26 6.95 14.27
C ALA A 119 -13.47 6.70 13.34
N ALA A 120 -13.34 5.76 12.39
CA ALA A 120 -14.31 5.50 11.34
C ALA A 120 -14.73 6.80 10.60
N ALA A 121 -13.78 7.72 10.46
CA ALA A 121 -14.01 9.05 9.92
C ALA A 121 -14.49 8.94 8.47
N ARG A 122 -15.65 9.53 8.19
CA ARG A 122 -16.23 9.60 6.84
C ARG A 122 -16.01 11.00 6.30
N LEU A 123 -15.23 11.10 5.23
CA LEU A 123 -15.12 12.36 4.49
C LEU A 123 -16.46 12.68 3.80
N PRO A 124 -16.82 13.97 3.72
CA PRO A 124 -17.93 14.41 2.89
C PRO A 124 -17.65 14.10 1.41
N ALA A 125 -18.70 13.91 0.62
CA ALA A 125 -18.56 13.70 -0.81
C ALA A 125 -17.97 14.98 -1.47
N PRO A 126 -17.01 14.87 -2.40
CA PRO A 126 -16.31 16.02 -2.95
C PRO A 126 -17.19 16.91 -3.86
N GLY A 127 -18.32 16.38 -4.36
CA GLY A 127 -19.27 17.12 -5.19
C GLY A 127 -18.61 17.76 -6.41
N ARG A 128 -18.88 19.05 -6.65
CA ARG A 128 -18.32 19.82 -7.77
C ARG A 128 -16.79 19.89 -7.81
N HIS A 129 -16.12 19.68 -6.68
CA HIS A 129 -14.66 19.77 -6.57
C HIS A 129 -13.95 18.43 -6.83
N GLU A 130 -14.67 17.37 -7.21
CA GLU A 130 -14.12 16.01 -7.38
C GLU A 130 -12.87 15.97 -8.25
N LYS A 131 -12.84 16.63 -9.42
CA LYS A 131 -11.67 16.59 -10.31
C LYS A 131 -10.42 17.21 -9.66
N TRP A 132 -10.59 18.36 -9.00
CA TRP A 132 -9.49 19.09 -8.36
C TRP A 132 -9.01 18.35 -7.10
N LEU A 133 -9.94 17.90 -6.26
CA LEU A 133 -9.61 17.11 -5.07
C LEU A 133 -8.94 15.79 -5.44
N SER A 134 -9.40 15.11 -6.50
CA SER A 134 -8.73 13.93 -7.05
C SER A 134 -7.25 14.24 -7.38
N ALA A 135 -6.96 15.34 -8.09
CA ALA A 135 -5.58 15.69 -8.43
C ALA A 135 -4.72 15.97 -7.18
N VAL A 136 -5.24 16.73 -6.21
CA VAL A 136 -4.52 17.05 -4.96
C VAL A 136 -4.28 15.79 -4.12
N VAL A 137 -5.32 14.98 -3.90
CA VAL A 137 -5.22 13.71 -3.17
C VAL A 137 -4.25 12.78 -3.88
N GLY A 138 -4.30 12.73 -5.22
CA GLY A 138 -3.38 11.97 -6.04
C GLY A 138 -1.95 12.39 -5.75
N TYR A 139 -1.66 13.69 -5.90
CA TYR A 139 -0.34 14.26 -5.63
C TYR A 139 0.17 13.91 -4.23
N LEU A 140 -0.63 14.16 -3.19
CA LEU A 140 -0.26 13.82 -1.81
C LEU A 140 0.00 12.32 -1.63
N THR A 141 -0.83 11.47 -2.26
CA THR A 141 -0.63 10.01 -2.22
C THR A 141 0.67 9.62 -2.90
N GLY A 142 1.00 10.26 -4.03
CA GLY A 142 2.26 10.03 -4.74
C GLY A 142 3.47 10.44 -3.90
N VAL A 143 3.41 11.61 -3.25
CA VAL A 143 4.48 12.07 -2.34
C VAL A 143 4.69 11.08 -1.19
N VAL A 144 3.61 10.62 -0.55
CA VAL A 144 3.68 9.60 0.52
C VAL A 144 4.20 8.27 -0.02
N THR A 145 3.80 7.87 -1.22
CA THR A 145 4.23 6.64 -1.89
C THR A 145 5.74 6.67 -2.16
N ALA A 146 6.25 7.77 -2.71
CA ALA A 146 7.68 7.97 -2.97
C ALA A 146 8.53 7.94 -1.70
N ALA A 147 7.97 8.46 -0.61
CA ALA A 147 8.63 8.57 0.69
C ALA A 147 8.63 7.26 1.49
N THR A 148 7.54 6.49 1.43
CA THR A 148 7.27 5.41 2.39
C THR A 148 6.89 4.07 1.75
N GLY A 149 6.60 4.05 0.44
CA GLY A 149 6.08 2.87 -0.27
C GLY A 149 4.61 2.53 0.07
N VAL A 150 3.92 3.37 0.84
CA VAL A 150 2.52 3.17 1.23
C VAL A 150 1.59 3.93 0.30
N PHE A 151 0.62 3.23 -0.30
CA PHE A 151 -0.30 3.81 -1.31
C PHE A 151 -1.62 4.31 -0.71
N VAL A 152 -1.82 4.10 0.58
CA VAL A 152 -3.16 4.08 1.18
C VAL A 152 -3.66 5.47 1.58
N VAL A 153 -2.76 6.37 1.97
CA VAL A 153 -3.13 7.70 2.46
C VAL A 153 -2.58 8.78 1.54
N PRO A 154 -3.37 9.80 1.16
CA PRO A 154 -4.81 10.00 1.42
C PRO A 154 -5.78 9.32 0.43
N ALA A 155 -5.31 8.53 -0.54
CA ALA A 155 -6.16 7.97 -1.60
C ALA A 155 -7.34 7.10 -1.11
N VAL A 156 -7.16 6.21 -0.14
CA VAL A 156 -8.23 5.29 0.30
C VAL A 156 -9.38 6.03 0.97
N PRO A 157 -9.16 6.91 1.98
CA PRO A 157 -10.23 7.74 2.54
C PRO A 157 -10.97 8.53 1.46
N TYR A 158 -10.25 9.07 0.47
CA TYR A 158 -10.86 9.81 -0.62
C TYR A 158 -11.73 8.94 -1.54
N LEU A 159 -11.23 7.77 -1.97
CA LEU A 159 -11.99 6.83 -2.79
C LEU A 159 -13.25 6.33 -2.06
N GLN A 160 -13.18 6.16 -0.74
CA GLN A 160 -14.35 5.87 0.09
C GLN A 160 -15.36 7.03 0.13
N ALA A 161 -14.88 8.28 0.10
CA ALA A 161 -15.70 9.49 0.05
C ALA A 161 -16.48 9.64 -1.26
N LEU A 162 -16.01 9.03 -2.35
CA LEU A 162 -16.68 9.02 -3.66
C LEU A 162 -17.99 8.21 -3.67
N ARG A 163 -18.29 7.46 -2.59
CA ARG A 163 -19.51 6.64 -2.43
C ARG A 163 -19.75 5.68 -3.59
N LEU A 164 -18.66 5.10 -4.09
CA LEU A 164 -18.69 4.04 -5.10
C LEU A 164 -19.44 2.81 -4.57
N SER A 165 -20.03 2.04 -5.48
CA SER A 165 -20.51 0.70 -5.15
C SER A 165 -19.36 -0.16 -4.62
N LYS A 166 -19.66 -1.25 -3.92
CA LYS A 166 -18.62 -2.13 -3.34
C LYS A 166 -17.63 -2.62 -4.41
N ASP A 167 -18.14 -3.03 -5.56
CA ASP A 167 -17.31 -3.58 -6.64
C ASP A 167 -16.52 -2.48 -7.36
N ASP A 168 -17.14 -1.32 -7.59
CA ASP A 168 -16.44 -0.15 -8.16
C ASP A 168 -15.36 0.37 -7.21
N LEU A 169 -15.57 0.33 -5.89
CA LEU A 169 -14.56 0.73 -4.91
C LEU A 169 -13.37 -0.23 -4.94
N ILE A 170 -13.61 -1.54 -4.97
CA ILE A 170 -12.53 -2.54 -5.07
C ILE A 170 -11.76 -2.35 -6.38
N GLN A 171 -12.47 -2.12 -7.49
CA GLN A 171 -11.85 -1.87 -8.79
C GLN A 171 -11.06 -0.55 -8.81
N ALA A 172 -11.58 0.51 -8.20
CA ALA A 172 -10.89 1.81 -8.08
C ALA A 172 -9.62 1.71 -7.22
N LEU A 173 -9.65 0.94 -6.13
CA LEU A 173 -8.48 0.63 -5.32
C LEU A 173 -7.44 -0.15 -6.14
N GLY A 174 -7.88 -1.19 -6.86
CA GLY A 174 -7.04 -1.95 -7.78
C GLY A 174 -6.38 -1.06 -8.83
N LEU A 175 -7.14 -0.14 -9.44
CA LEU A 175 -6.62 0.83 -10.42
C LEU A 175 -5.56 1.75 -9.80
N SER A 176 -5.89 2.40 -8.69
CA SER A 176 -5.00 3.37 -8.04
C SER A 176 -3.72 2.70 -7.52
N PHE A 177 -3.81 1.53 -6.90
CA PHE A 177 -2.64 0.82 -6.39
C PHE A 177 -1.80 0.18 -7.51
N THR A 178 -2.41 -0.23 -8.62
CA THR A 178 -1.67 -0.66 -9.81
C THR A 178 -0.84 0.50 -10.35
N ALA A 179 -1.45 1.66 -10.56
CA ALA A 179 -0.73 2.86 -10.99
C ALA A 179 0.38 3.25 -10.02
N SER A 180 0.09 3.22 -8.71
CA SER A 180 1.09 3.49 -7.65
C SER A 180 2.27 2.54 -7.72
N THR A 181 2.02 1.25 -7.92
CA THR A 181 3.06 0.23 -8.02
C THR A 181 3.95 0.44 -9.25
N ILE A 182 3.35 0.76 -10.41
CA ILE A 182 4.11 1.05 -11.64
C ILE A 182 5.00 2.28 -11.44
N VAL A 183 4.42 3.39 -10.95
CA VAL A 183 5.16 4.64 -10.81
C VAL A 183 6.23 4.55 -9.73
N LEU A 184 5.96 3.84 -8.63
CA LEU A 184 6.99 3.54 -7.62
C LEU A 184 8.14 2.74 -8.22
N GLY A 185 7.87 1.69 -8.99
CA GLY A 185 8.90 0.91 -9.67
C GLY A 185 9.73 1.76 -10.64
N LEU A 186 9.09 2.68 -11.36
CA LEU A 186 9.78 3.65 -12.22
C LEU A 186 10.67 4.61 -11.40
N GLN A 187 10.15 5.15 -10.29
CA GLN A 187 10.88 6.05 -9.41
C GLN A 187 12.11 5.38 -8.80
N LEU A 188 11.97 4.15 -8.30
CA LEU A 188 13.10 3.34 -7.82
C LEU A 188 14.14 3.13 -8.91
N ARG A 189 13.71 2.84 -10.15
CA ARG A 189 14.63 2.65 -11.28
C ARG A 189 15.38 3.93 -11.63
N VAL A 190 14.69 5.06 -11.73
CA VAL A 190 15.29 6.36 -12.07
C VAL A 190 16.25 6.85 -10.99
N THR A 191 15.94 6.58 -9.73
CA THR A 191 16.80 6.94 -8.58
C THR A 191 17.95 5.95 -8.34
N GLY A 192 18.02 4.86 -9.10
CA GLY A 192 19.02 3.79 -8.89
C GLY A 192 18.79 2.93 -7.64
N ALA A 193 17.66 3.11 -6.95
CA ALA A 193 17.29 2.38 -5.74
C ALA A 193 16.46 1.12 -6.03
N LEU A 194 16.19 0.81 -7.30
CA LEU A 194 15.62 -0.47 -7.69
C LEU A 194 16.68 -1.55 -7.50
N GLU A 195 16.64 -2.16 -6.32
CA GLU A 195 17.48 -3.31 -5.99
C GLU A 195 17.27 -4.42 -7.02
N THR A 196 18.34 -5.12 -7.36
CA THR A 196 18.25 -6.37 -8.14
C THR A 196 17.67 -7.45 -7.24
N VAL A 197 16.41 -7.31 -6.87
CA VAL A 197 15.63 -8.38 -6.28
C VAL A 197 15.51 -9.42 -7.38
N ASP A 198 16.05 -10.61 -7.11
CA ASP A 198 15.86 -11.76 -7.98
C ASP A 198 14.35 -11.88 -8.27
N LEU A 199 13.99 -11.74 -9.56
CA LEU A 199 12.60 -11.84 -9.99
C LEU A 199 11.99 -13.17 -9.50
N GLY A 200 12.79 -14.21 -9.33
CA GLY A 200 12.42 -15.46 -8.69
C GLY A 200 11.99 -15.29 -7.24
N VAL A 201 12.66 -14.47 -6.43
CA VAL A 201 12.29 -14.22 -5.02
C VAL A 201 11.01 -13.37 -4.92
N SER A 202 10.84 -12.35 -5.76
CA SER A 202 9.60 -11.57 -5.78
C SER A 202 8.41 -12.39 -6.33
N ALA A 203 8.65 -13.28 -7.30
CA ALA A 203 7.66 -14.25 -7.76
C ALA A 203 7.34 -15.32 -6.70
N LEU A 204 8.34 -15.77 -5.92
CA LEU A 204 8.11 -16.67 -4.79
C LEU A 204 7.28 -16.00 -3.70
N ALA A 205 7.48 -14.69 -3.45
CA ALA A 205 6.68 -13.90 -2.51
C ALA A 205 5.22 -13.73 -2.94
N LEU A 206 4.90 -13.89 -4.23
CA LEU A 206 3.51 -13.89 -4.71
C LEU A 206 2.73 -15.10 -4.18
N VAL A 207 3.36 -16.27 -4.05
CA VAL A 207 2.69 -17.50 -3.57
C VAL A 207 2.09 -17.32 -2.16
N PRO A 208 2.86 -16.92 -1.12
CA PRO A 208 2.27 -16.68 0.20
C PRO A 208 1.31 -15.48 0.18
N ALA A 209 1.53 -14.46 -0.65
CA ALA A 209 0.57 -13.35 -0.77
C ALA A 209 -0.81 -13.81 -1.28
N LEU A 210 -0.83 -14.67 -2.31
CA LEU A 210 -2.06 -15.26 -2.86
C LEU A 210 -2.71 -16.21 -1.85
N ALA A 211 -1.93 -17.09 -1.20
CA ALA A 211 -2.42 -17.98 -0.17
C ALA A 211 -3.04 -17.21 1.00
N GLY A 212 -2.38 -16.13 1.43
CA GLY A 212 -2.87 -15.20 2.43
C GLY A 212 -4.20 -14.60 1.99
N MET A 213 -4.28 -14.03 0.78
CA MET A 213 -5.54 -13.45 0.28
C MET A 213 -6.68 -14.46 0.24
N ALA A 214 -6.45 -15.70 -0.20
CA ALA A 214 -7.46 -16.74 -0.18
C ALA A 214 -7.93 -17.05 1.26
N GLY A 215 -6.99 -17.19 2.20
CA GLY A 215 -7.29 -17.37 3.63
C GLY A 215 -8.06 -16.19 4.23
N GLY A 216 -7.70 -14.97 3.87
CA GLY A 216 -8.41 -13.75 4.27
C GLY A 216 -9.83 -13.67 3.71
N GLN A 217 -10.01 -14.00 2.44
CA GLN A 217 -11.36 -14.05 1.83
C GLN A 217 -12.25 -15.10 2.49
N TYR A 218 -11.68 -16.24 2.87
CA TYR A 218 -12.39 -17.27 3.63
C TYR A 218 -12.75 -16.77 5.04
N ALA A 219 -11.78 -16.24 5.78
CA ALA A 219 -11.97 -15.70 7.13
C ALA A 219 -13.05 -14.59 7.16
N ARG A 220 -13.18 -13.82 6.08
CA ARG A 220 -14.20 -12.77 5.96
C ARG A 220 -15.63 -13.30 6.10
N ARG A 221 -15.87 -14.57 5.74
CA ARG A 221 -17.20 -15.20 5.83
C ARG A 221 -17.58 -15.58 7.26
N VAL A 222 -16.59 -15.75 8.14
CA VAL A 222 -16.77 -16.26 9.51
C VAL A 222 -16.42 -15.24 10.60
N MET A 223 -15.67 -14.18 10.26
CA MET A 223 -15.24 -13.14 11.20
C MET A 223 -16.05 -11.85 11.06
N SER A 224 -16.22 -11.13 12.17
CA SER A 224 -16.77 -9.77 12.14
C SER A 224 -15.80 -8.80 11.46
N GLU A 225 -16.21 -8.24 10.31
CA GLU A 225 -15.43 -7.25 9.56
C GLU A 225 -15.05 -6.04 10.43
N LYS A 226 -15.93 -5.65 11.37
CA LYS A 226 -15.70 -4.53 12.29
C LYS A 226 -14.61 -4.86 13.32
N ALA A 227 -14.63 -6.06 13.91
CA ALA A 227 -13.61 -6.49 14.86
C ALA A 227 -12.24 -6.59 14.18
N PHE A 228 -12.21 -7.19 12.99
CA PHE A 228 -10.98 -7.31 12.21
C PHE A 228 -10.37 -5.94 11.86
N LYS A 229 -11.19 -5.01 11.36
CA LYS A 229 -10.73 -3.64 11.06
C LYS A 229 -10.16 -2.94 12.29
N ARG A 230 -10.78 -3.09 13.47
CA ARG A 230 -10.27 -2.53 14.73
C ARG A 230 -8.91 -3.09 15.10
N CYS A 231 -8.75 -4.42 15.07
CA CYS A 231 -7.47 -5.06 15.35
C CYS A 231 -6.39 -4.64 14.34
N PHE A 232 -6.75 -4.59 13.05
CA PHE A 232 -5.85 -4.15 11.98
C PHE A 232 -5.35 -2.72 12.22
N PHE A 233 -6.24 -1.76 12.45
CA PHE A 233 -5.83 -0.37 12.66
C PHE A 233 -5.08 -0.18 13.98
N ALA A 234 -5.46 -0.88 15.06
CA ALA A 234 -4.70 -0.88 16.31
C ALA A 234 -3.28 -1.43 16.11
N GLY A 235 -3.14 -2.50 15.33
CA GLY A 235 -1.84 -3.05 14.94
C GLY A 235 -1.00 -2.08 14.12
N LEU A 236 -1.61 -1.34 13.18
CA LEU A 236 -0.91 -0.29 12.43
C LEU A 236 -0.43 0.85 13.33
N ILE A 237 -1.22 1.26 14.33
CA ILE A 237 -0.79 2.29 15.29
C ILE A 237 0.38 1.78 16.12
N ALA A 238 0.29 0.55 16.65
CA ALA A 238 1.36 -0.03 17.44
C ALA A 238 2.66 -0.17 16.65
N LEU A 239 2.57 -0.71 15.43
CA LEU A 239 3.70 -0.81 14.50
C LEU A 239 4.26 0.57 14.16
N GLY A 240 3.39 1.52 13.84
CA GLY A 240 3.79 2.88 13.50
C GLY A 240 4.45 3.62 14.66
N ALA A 241 3.96 3.44 15.89
CA ALA A 241 4.54 4.01 17.10
C ALA A 241 5.94 3.45 17.36
N TYR A 242 6.12 2.14 17.20
CA TYR A 242 7.43 1.50 17.28
C TYR A 242 8.39 2.07 16.24
N MET A 243 7.99 2.14 14.97
CA MET A 243 8.82 2.64 13.88
C MET A 243 9.16 4.12 14.02
N ALA A 244 8.20 4.94 14.45
CA ALA A 244 8.41 6.34 14.74
C ALA A 244 9.45 6.48 15.86
N ALA A 245 9.26 5.82 16.99
CA ALA A 245 10.19 5.88 18.12
C ALA A 245 11.61 5.40 17.74
N SER A 246 11.73 4.30 16.99
CA SER A 246 13.02 3.77 16.56
C SER A 246 13.73 4.62 15.50
N GLY A 247 12.98 5.43 14.74
CA GLY A 247 13.58 6.31 13.71
C GLY A 247 14.23 7.58 14.28
N TRP A 248 14.00 7.90 15.56
CA TRP A 248 14.60 9.07 16.25
C TRP A 248 15.71 8.70 17.24
N LEU A 249 15.94 7.41 17.47
CA LEU A 249 17.00 6.86 18.33
C LEU A 249 18.22 6.49 17.49
#